data_AF-A0A660VLM8-F1
#
_entry.id   AF-A0A660VLM8-F1
#
_cell.length_a   1.000
_cell.length_b   1.000
_cell.length_c   1.000
_cell.angle_alpha   90.00
_cell.angle_beta   90.00
_cell.angle_gamma   90.00
#
_symmetry.space_group_name_H-M   'P 1'
#
loop_
_entity.id
_entity.type
_entity.pdbx_description
1 polymer ?
#
loop_
_entity_poly.entity_id
_entity_poly.type
_entity_poly.pdbx_seq_one_letter_code
_entity_poly.pdbx_strand_id
1 'polypeptide(L)'
;MLRLHGVFLAILALTLLHNLLAGMRERGQDRRPWEQWLLWPLLLVLACVLLRDRWLPEQPSLLSQPWVAHLFPLAYLGALAQNTAALLSRGARLLDIPLLLFNVGVGTSVLLADLTLGGTPLGFSETTLLYEGSVLQAFLGTRLSHVWTLSWHLPFLLRRGPTRSLGSLLGDLLPAAVATLAVVMMVALHEPAADVVASFDLEPTLERLPGDLQLGVSLRPDREPPQPTAPGALLAWRLPADHPGTGLPPRPPSRALVLELAFPDGWYREPPDAATRDRVLLEGARRLAEALRPELLLPLPEPDGQGTLYFGPETTAVQWRDLMGRMRDALAEVSPDTRLGVRLAGTGPASAELLRALTEPPALVQVAGPRLAPGGHAPGSGSHADASLETWSQWLAVLEQPPELWILAVGCSPLAFGEGAQARFVEGCLARAAARPAVRAVLLDGWHDVGHTTGLLRGDDSPRRALRRLEQLLQEPRGEARR
;
A
#
# COMPACT_ATOMS: atom_id res chain seq x y z
N MET A 1 10.35 6.07 -5.88
CA MET A 1 10.13 5.46 -7.21
C MET A 1 11.23 5.68 -8.28
N LEU A 2 11.84 6.88 -8.45
CA LEU A 2 12.79 7.15 -9.57
C LEU A 2 14.14 6.40 -9.56
N ARG A 3 14.67 6.01 -8.39
CA ARG A 3 15.85 5.10 -8.34
C ARG A 3 15.48 3.67 -8.76
N LEU A 4 14.26 3.21 -8.44
CA LEU A 4 13.75 1.90 -8.83
C LEU A 4 13.63 1.75 -10.35
N HIS A 5 13.15 2.79 -11.04
CA HIS A 5 13.04 2.80 -12.51
C HIS A 5 14.41 2.69 -13.19
N GLY A 6 15.42 3.38 -12.65
CA GLY A 6 16.79 3.30 -13.17
C GLY A 6 17.41 1.92 -13.01
N VAL A 7 17.18 1.27 -11.86
CA VAL A 7 17.65 -0.11 -11.63
C VAL A 7 16.87 -1.09 -12.52
N PHE A 8 15.56 -0.94 -12.67
CA PHE A 8 14.76 -1.78 -13.55
C PHE A 8 15.18 -1.63 -15.02
N LEU A 9 15.45 -0.40 -15.48
CA LEU A 9 16.00 -0.11 -16.80
C LEU A 9 17.39 -0.71 -17.00
N ALA A 10 18.26 -0.61 -15.99
CA ALA A 10 19.59 -1.23 -16.05
C ALA A 10 19.49 -2.75 -16.12
N ILE A 11 18.63 -3.38 -15.32
CA ILE A 11 18.39 -4.82 -15.35
C ILE A 11 17.83 -5.22 -16.72
N LEU A 12 16.83 -4.51 -17.23
CA LEU A 12 16.23 -4.79 -18.53
C LEU A 12 17.23 -4.65 -19.68
N ALA A 13 18.07 -3.60 -19.66
CA ALA A 13 19.14 -3.40 -20.62
C ALA A 13 20.22 -4.49 -20.53
N LEU A 14 20.61 -4.91 -19.32
CA LEU A 14 21.54 -6.01 -19.10
C LEU A 14 20.96 -7.35 -19.59
N THR A 15 19.68 -7.60 -19.38
CA THR A 15 18.97 -8.78 -19.88
C THR A 15 18.92 -8.78 -21.41
N LEU A 16 18.55 -7.65 -22.02
CA LEU A 16 18.54 -7.50 -23.48
C LEU A 16 19.94 -7.73 -24.06
N LEU A 17 20.98 -7.12 -23.46
CA LEU A 17 22.36 -7.29 -23.88
C LEU A 17 22.84 -8.74 -23.71
N HIS A 18 22.52 -9.39 -22.60
CA HIS A 18 22.87 -10.79 -22.35
C HIS A 18 22.20 -11.72 -23.37
N ASN A 19 20.90 -11.54 -23.63
CA ASN A 19 20.18 -12.31 -24.64
C ASN A 19 20.75 -12.11 -26.05
N LEU A 20 21.15 -10.87 -26.39
CA LEU A 20 21.83 -10.56 -27.66
C LEU A 20 23.15 -11.36 -27.76
N LEU A 21 23.99 -11.27 -26.74
CA LEU A 21 25.32 -11.90 -26.71
C LEU A 21 25.23 -13.43 -26.67
N ALA A 22 24.28 -13.99 -25.93
CA ALA A 22 24.01 -15.42 -25.88
C ALA A 22 23.54 -15.96 -27.25
N GLY A 23 22.64 -15.22 -27.93
CA GLY A 23 22.20 -15.56 -29.28
C GLY A 23 23.32 -15.53 -30.32
N MET A 24 24.31 -14.64 -30.17
CA MET A 24 25.44 -14.56 -31.09
C MET A 24 26.49 -15.67 -30.89
N ARG A 25 26.70 -16.14 -29.65
CA ARG A 25 27.75 -17.14 -29.33
C ARG A 25 27.38 -18.58 -29.69
N GLU A 26 26.10 -18.90 -29.79
CA GLU A 26 25.61 -20.27 -30.04
C GLU A 26 25.10 -20.49 -31.48
N ARG A 27 25.68 -19.80 -32.47
CA ARG A 27 25.45 -20.09 -33.89
C ARG A 27 26.01 -21.48 -34.22
N GLY A 28 25.21 -22.52 -34.05
CA GLY A 28 25.58 -23.91 -34.32
C GLY A 28 24.76 -24.98 -33.57
N GLN A 29 23.94 -24.61 -32.57
CA GLN A 29 22.98 -25.52 -31.94
C GLN A 29 21.57 -25.26 -32.48
N ASP A 30 20.79 -26.32 -32.73
CA ASP A 30 19.38 -26.32 -33.16
C ASP A 30 18.45 -25.67 -32.11
N ARG A 31 18.61 -24.38 -31.86
CA ARG A 31 17.65 -23.61 -31.06
C ARG A 31 16.51 -23.15 -31.94
N ARG A 32 15.29 -23.32 -31.44
CA ARG A 32 14.11 -22.82 -32.14
C ARG A 32 14.10 -21.29 -32.09
N PRO A 33 13.78 -20.58 -33.19
CA PRO A 33 13.83 -19.11 -33.25
C PRO A 33 13.07 -18.40 -32.12
N TRP A 34 11.95 -18.98 -31.67
CA TRP A 34 11.16 -18.40 -30.58
C TRP A 34 11.91 -18.41 -29.23
N GLU A 35 12.84 -19.33 -28.99
CA GLU A 35 13.67 -19.36 -27.77
C GLU A 35 14.69 -18.20 -27.70
N GLN A 36 14.88 -17.49 -28.81
CA GLN A 36 15.78 -16.34 -28.88
C GLN A 36 15.02 -15.02 -28.97
N TRP A 37 13.88 -15.01 -29.67
CA TRP A 37 13.24 -13.77 -30.10
C TRP A 37 11.88 -13.48 -29.46
N LEU A 38 11.26 -14.44 -28.76
CA LEU A 38 9.89 -14.25 -28.22
C LEU A 38 9.78 -13.06 -27.26
N LEU A 39 10.76 -12.88 -26.37
CA LEU A 39 10.74 -11.82 -25.36
C LEU A 39 11.27 -10.48 -25.84
N TRP A 40 12.05 -10.46 -26.93
CA TRP A 40 12.74 -9.24 -27.37
C TRP A 40 11.82 -8.07 -27.64
N PRO A 41 10.74 -8.22 -28.44
CA PRO A 41 9.80 -7.13 -28.69
C PRO A 41 9.17 -6.61 -27.40
N LEU A 42 8.81 -7.52 -26.50
CA LEU A 42 8.12 -7.19 -25.25
C LEU A 42 9.03 -6.48 -24.26
N LEU A 43 10.28 -6.94 -24.10
CA LEU A 43 11.29 -6.29 -23.27
C LEU A 43 11.70 -4.93 -23.85
N LEU A 44 11.77 -4.78 -25.18
CA LEU A 44 12.03 -3.49 -25.83
C LEU A 44 10.88 -2.51 -25.58
N VAL A 45 9.62 -2.94 -25.73
CA VAL A 45 8.45 -2.11 -25.42
C VAL A 45 8.47 -1.67 -23.97
N LEU A 46 8.69 -2.58 -23.02
CA LEU A 46 8.82 -2.24 -21.59
C LEU A 46 9.96 -1.26 -21.34
N ALA A 47 11.11 -1.40 -22.01
CA ALA A 47 12.24 -0.49 -21.88
C ALA A 47 11.89 0.92 -22.39
N CYS A 48 11.24 1.01 -23.56
CA CYS A 48 10.78 2.27 -24.11
C CYS A 48 9.76 2.96 -23.22
N VAL A 49 8.81 2.20 -22.65
CA VAL A 49 7.81 2.70 -21.69
C VAL A 49 8.50 3.28 -20.44
N LEU A 50 9.44 2.54 -19.85
CA LEU A 50 10.18 2.99 -18.68
C LEU A 50 11.07 4.21 -18.96
N LEU A 51 11.72 4.25 -20.13
CA LEU A 51 12.52 5.41 -20.56
C LEU A 51 11.64 6.65 -20.76
N ARG A 52 10.45 6.48 -21.36
CA ARG A 52 9.51 7.59 -21.55
C ARG A 52 9.04 8.14 -20.21
N ASP A 53 8.58 7.30 -19.29
CA ASP A 53 8.12 7.73 -17.97
C ASP A 53 9.23 8.44 -17.18
N ARG A 54 10.48 8.04 -17.40
CA ARG A 54 11.65 8.69 -16.82
C ARG A 54 11.94 10.06 -17.45
N TRP A 55 11.78 10.20 -18.76
CA TRP A 55 12.07 11.45 -19.48
C TRP A 55 10.93 12.46 -19.45
N LEU A 56 9.70 12.02 -19.20
CA LEU A 56 8.50 12.87 -19.18
C LEU A 56 7.74 12.75 -17.85
N PRO A 57 8.35 13.12 -16.71
CA PRO A 57 7.75 12.92 -15.39
C PRO A 57 6.47 13.74 -15.14
N GLU A 58 6.25 14.79 -15.93
CA GLU A 58 5.05 15.65 -15.84
C GLU A 58 3.82 15.05 -16.54
N GLN A 59 3.99 14.01 -17.36
CA GLN A 59 2.88 13.31 -18.00
C GLN A 59 2.34 12.20 -17.10
N PRO A 60 1.05 11.81 -17.24
CA PRO A 60 0.52 10.62 -16.59
C PRO A 60 1.41 9.41 -16.89
N SER A 61 1.85 8.72 -15.84
CA SER A 61 2.76 7.58 -15.97
C SER A 61 2.17 6.52 -16.89
N LEU A 62 2.91 6.11 -17.93
CA LEU A 62 2.55 4.96 -18.73
C LEU A 62 2.45 3.69 -17.89
N LEU A 63 3.25 3.55 -16.82
CA LEU A 63 3.11 2.41 -15.91
C LEU A 63 1.76 2.35 -15.20
N SER A 64 1.05 3.49 -15.06
CA SER A 64 -0.32 3.49 -14.56
C SER A 64 -1.37 3.14 -15.60
N GLN A 65 -0.99 2.97 -16.88
CA GLN A 65 -1.93 2.57 -17.93
C GLN A 65 -2.22 1.06 -17.81
N PRO A 66 -3.51 0.64 -17.84
CA PRO A 66 -3.88 -0.76 -17.68
C PRO A 66 -3.16 -1.71 -18.65
N TRP A 67 -3.02 -1.33 -19.92
CA TRP A 67 -2.34 -2.16 -20.91
C TRP A 67 -0.85 -2.38 -20.60
N VAL A 68 -0.16 -1.40 -20.00
CA VAL A 68 1.24 -1.54 -19.57
C VAL A 68 1.34 -2.45 -18.35
N ALA A 69 0.40 -2.33 -17.42
CA ALA A 69 0.32 -3.22 -16.27
C ALA A 69 0.22 -4.69 -16.71
N HIS A 70 -0.52 -5.00 -17.77
CA HIS A 70 -0.61 -6.34 -18.35
C HIS A 70 0.66 -6.80 -19.10
N LEU A 71 1.53 -5.90 -19.56
CA LEU A 71 2.78 -6.29 -20.23
C LEU A 71 3.75 -6.99 -19.29
N PHE A 72 3.75 -6.63 -18.00
CA PHE A 72 4.61 -7.27 -16.99
C PHE A 72 4.30 -8.77 -16.78
N PRO A 73 3.04 -9.18 -16.47
CA PRO A 73 2.70 -10.60 -16.37
C PRO A 73 2.94 -11.34 -17.68
N LEU A 74 2.66 -10.73 -18.84
CA LEU A 74 2.96 -11.36 -20.14
C LEU A 74 4.46 -11.56 -20.36
N ALA A 75 5.29 -10.57 -20.01
CA ALA A 75 6.74 -10.68 -20.11
C ALA A 75 7.29 -11.73 -19.17
N TYR A 76 6.70 -11.78 -17.97
CA TYR A 76 7.02 -12.77 -16.98
C TYR A 76 6.68 -14.20 -17.44
N LEU A 77 5.45 -14.42 -17.94
CA LEU A 77 5.00 -15.73 -18.44
C LEU A 77 5.80 -16.17 -19.67
N GLY A 78 6.14 -15.24 -20.57
CA GLY A 78 7.03 -15.51 -21.70
C GLY A 78 8.42 -15.94 -21.23
N ALA A 79 8.98 -15.27 -20.21
CA ALA A 79 10.27 -15.61 -19.61
C ALA A 79 10.22 -16.96 -18.92
N LEU A 80 9.15 -17.23 -18.18
CA LEU A 80 8.93 -18.52 -17.52
C LEU A 80 8.80 -19.65 -18.55
N ALA A 81 8.01 -19.47 -19.61
CA ALA A 81 7.83 -20.47 -20.67
C ALA A 81 9.14 -20.75 -21.41
N GLN A 82 9.89 -19.69 -21.78
CA GLN A 82 11.19 -19.80 -22.42
C GLN A 82 12.21 -20.52 -21.51
N ASN A 83 12.25 -20.16 -20.22
CA ASN A 83 13.10 -20.83 -19.23
C ASN A 83 12.71 -22.30 -19.07
N THR A 84 11.42 -22.59 -18.91
CA THR A 84 10.89 -23.95 -18.72
C THR A 84 11.23 -24.84 -19.91
N ALA A 85 10.95 -24.39 -21.13
CA ALA A 85 11.22 -25.15 -22.33
C ALA A 85 12.73 -25.35 -22.57
N ALA A 86 13.54 -24.34 -22.28
CA ALA A 86 14.98 -24.46 -22.31
C ALA A 86 15.51 -25.48 -21.28
N LEU A 87 14.85 -25.66 -20.14
CA LEU A 87 15.21 -26.66 -19.12
C LEU A 87 14.73 -28.06 -19.50
N LEU A 88 13.49 -28.19 -19.98
CA LEU A 88 12.89 -29.46 -20.41
C LEU A 88 13.62 -30.06 -21.61
N SER A 89 13.99 -29.23 -22.60
CA SER A 89 14.80 -29.68 -23.76
C SER A 89 16.17 -30.21 -23.37
N ARG A 90 16.62 -29.94 -22.13
CA ARG A 90 17.90 -30.40 -21.57
C ARG A 90 17.73 -31.59 -20.62
N GLY A 91 16.52 -32.18 -20.54
CA GLY A 91 16.24 -33.35 -19.73
C GLY A 91 16.13 -33.08 -18.22
N ALA A 92 16.09 -31.82 -17.78
CA ALA A 92 15.86 -31.50 -16.38
C ALA A 92 14.40 -31.77 -16.00
N ARG A 93 14.15 -32.32 -14.81
CA ARG A 93 12.78 -32.44 -14.29
C ARG A 93 12.37 -31.11 -13.67
N LEU A 94 11.09 -30.76 -13.80
CA LEU A 94 10.54 -29.50 -13.25
C LEU A 94 10.77 -29.35 -11.73
N LEU A 95 10.75 -30.48 -11.02
CA LEU A 95 10.94 -30.54 -9.57
C LEU A 95 12.41 -30.38 -9.14
N ASP A 96 13.38 -30.56 -10.05
CA ASP A 96 14.81 -30.49 -9.74
C ASP A 96 15.32 -29.03 -9.68
N ILE A 97 14.45 -28.05 -9.94
CA ILE A 97 14.83 -26.65 -10.11
C ILE A 97 13.96 -25.79 -9.18
N PRO A 98 14.35 -25.63 -7.91
CA PRO A 98 13.64 -24.78 -6.95
C PRO A 98 13.36 -23.37 -7.46
N LEU A 99 14.27 -22.81 -8.27
CA LEU A 99 14.09 -21.52 -8.93
C LEU A 99 12.94 -21.49 -9.94
N LEU A 100 12.66 -22.61 -10.61
CA LEU A 100 11.54 -22.69 -11.55
C LEU A 100 10.21 -22.75 -10.79
N LEU A 101 10.12 -23.57 -9.74
CA LEU A 101 8.94 -23.62 -8.87
C LEU A 101 8.66 -22.28 -8.21
N PHE A 102 9.70 -21.60 -7.74
CA PHE A 102 9.64 -20.22 -7.26
C PHE A 102 9.04 -19.29 -8.32
N ASN A 103 9.58 -19.32 -9.54
CA ASN A 103 9.11 -18.47 -10.61
C ASN A 103 7.66 -18.82 -11.03
N VAL A 104 7.25 -20.09 -11.00
CA VAL A 104 5.84 -20.46 -11.24
C VAL A 104 4.95 -19.85 -10.14
N GLY A 105 5.32 -19.97 -8.87
CA GLY A 105 4.57 -19.39 -7.75
C GLY A 105 4.37 -17.89 -7.88
N VAL A 106 5.47 -17.16 -8.12
CA VAL A 106 5.44 -15.70 -8.36
C VAL A 106 4.57 -15.35 -9.57
N GLY A 107 4.70 -16.07 -10.68
CA GLY A 107 3.92 -15.82 -11.89
C GLY A 107 2.43 -15.97 -11.65
N THR A 108 2.07 -17.01 -10.89
CA THR A 108 0.70 -17.23 -10.45
C THR A 108 0.23 -16.07 -9.58
N SER A 109 0.99 -15.63 -8.57
CA SER A 109 0.61 -14.48 -7.74
C SER A 109 0.40 -13.19 -8.55
N VAL A 110 1.26 -12.92 -9.55
CA VAL A 110 1.08 -11.75 -10.44
C VAL A 110 -0.18 -11.88 -11.31
N LEU A 111 -0.45 -13.07 -11.86
CA LEU A 111 -1.66 -13.32 -12.63
C LEU A 111 -2.92 -13.18 -11.77
N LEU A 112 -2.90 -13.69 -10.54
CA LEU A 112 -4.01 -13.57 -9.59
C LEU A 112 -4.24 -12.12 -9.17
N ALA A 113 -3.17 -11.34 -8.98
CA ALA A 113 -3.24 -9.90 -8.75
C ALA A 113 -3.93 -9.18 -9.93
N ASP A 114 -3.53 -9.50 -11.16
CA ASP A 114 -4.11 -8.94 -12.39
C ASP A 114 -5.59 -9.28 -12.56
N LEU A 115 -5.95 -10.55 -12.34
CA LEU A 115 -7.35 -11.00 -12.34
C LEU A 115 -8.19 -10.26 -11.28
N THR A 116 -7.63 -10.05 -10.09
CA THR A 116 -8.28 -9.31 -9.00
C THR A 116 -8.48 -7.84 -9.38
N LEU A 117 -7.49 -7.20 -10.00
CA LEU A 117 -7.63 -5.84 -10.53
C LEU A 117 -8.65 -5.77 -11.67
N GLY A 118 -8.78 -6.82 -12.48
CA GLY A 118 -9.84 -6.94 -13.48
C GLY A 118 -11.23 -7.21 -12.89
N GLY A 119 -11.37 -7.28 -11.56
CA GLY A 119 -12.64 -7.55 -10.88
C GLY A 119 -13.05 -9.03 -10.88
N THR A 120 -12.17 -9.94 -11.27
CA THR A 120 -12.42 -11.38 -11.19
C THR A 120 -12.40 -11.82 -9.72
N PRO A 121 -13.46 -12.47 -9.22
CA PRO A 121 -13.46 -12.97 -7.87
C PRO A 121 -12.53 -14.18 -7.76
N LEU A 122 -11.60 -14.12 -6.81
CA LEU A 122 -10.73 -15.24 -6.48
C LEU A 122 -11.41 -16.18 -5.47
N GLY A 123 -11.10 -17.48 -5.58
CA GLY A 123 -11.42 -18.46 -4.56
C GLY A 123 -10.47 -18.35 -3.37
N PHE A 124 -10.69 -19.19 -2.35
CA PHE A 124 -9.90 -19.20 -1.12
C PHE A 124 -8.42 -19.51 -1.39
N SER A 125 -8.13 -20.59 -2.12
CA SER A 125 -6.77 -21.03 -2.42
C SER A 125 -5.97 -20.00 -3.23
N GLU A 126 -6.61 -19.34 -4.19
CA GLU A 126 -6.00 -18.27 -4.98
C GLU A 126 -5.70 -17.04 -4.11
N THR A 127 -6.62 -16.69 -3.22
CA THR A 127 -6.45 -15.54 -2.31
C THR A 127 -5.30 -15.76 -1.33
N THR A 128 -5.16 -16.97 -0.79
CA THR A 128 -4.03 -17.35 0.07
C THR A 128 -2.69 -17.21 -0.65
N LEU A 129 -2.59 -17.71 -1.88
CA LEU A 129 -1.36 -17.62 -2.69
C LEU A 129 -1.01 -16.17 -3.07
N LEU A 130 -2.03 -15.33 -3.28
CA LEU A 130 -1.84 -13.90 -3.52
C LEU A 130 -1.29 -13.20 -2.28
N TYR A 131 -1.81 -13.53 -1.09
CA TYR A 131 -1.32 -12.99 0.18
C TYR A 131 0.12 -13.39 0.46
N GLU A 132 0.49 -14.66 0.32
CA GLU A 132 1.90 -15.09 0.41
C GLU A 132 2.82 -14.32 -0.52
N GLY A 133 2.40 -14.14 -1.78
CA GLY A 133 3.17 -13.37 -2.75
C GLY A 133 3.42 -11.95 -2.28
N SER A 134 2.41 -11.31 -1.68
CA SER A 134 2.51 -9.94 -1.14
C SER A 134 3.38 -9.87 0.13
N VAL A 135 3.28 -10.86 1.02
CA VAL A 135 4.09 -10.96 2.24
C VAL A 135 5.55 -11.16 1.87
N LEU A 136 5.83 -12.07 0.92
CA LEU A 136 7.17 -12.29 0.40
C LEU A 136 7.73 -11.01 -0.24
N GLN A 137 6.93 -10.25 -0.97
CA GLN A 137 7.31 -8.96 -1.54
C GLN A 137 7.64 -7.92 -0.46
N ALA A 138 6.87 -7.88 0.63
CA ALA A 138 7.13 -7.01 1.77
C ALA A 138 8.42 -7.41 2.52
N PHE A 139 8.61 -8.70 2.80
CA PHE A 139 9.78 -9.24 3.51
C PHE A 139 11.09 -9.05 2.74
N LEU A 140 11.08 -9.27 1.42
CA LEU A 140 12.27 -9.07 0.59
C LEU A 140 12.53 -7.57 0.35
N GLY A 141 11.54 -6.72 0.54
CA GLY A 141 11.66 -5.26 0.43
C GLY A 141 12.00 -4.77 -0.98
N THR A 142 11.99 -3.45 -1.16
CA THR A 142 12.24 -2.80 -2.46
C THR A 142 13.68 -2.94 -2.97
N ARG A 143 14.63 -3.37 -2.13
CA ARG A 143 16.04 -3.56 -2.51
C ARG A 143 16.34 -5.00 -2.97
N LEU A 144 15.71 -6.02 -2.38
CA LEU A 144 15.84 -7.40 -2.89
C LEU A 144 14.77 -7.76 -3.92
N SER A 145 13.73 -6.94 -4.12
CA SER A 145 12.89 -7.06 -5.33
C SER A 145 13.71 -6.94 -6.62
N HIS A 146 14.87 -6.27 -6.58
CA HIS A 146 15.83 -6.27 -7.67
C HIS A 146 16.54 -7.62 -7.85
N VAL A 147 16.86 -8.31 -6.74
CA VAL A 147 17.36 -9.70 -6.74
C VAL A 147 16.27 -10.66 -7.23
N TRP A 148 15.00 -10.38 -6.92
CA TRP A 148 13.83 -11.08 -7.45
C TRP A 148 13.68 -10.89 -8.96
N THR A 149 13.81 -9.68 -9.51
CA THR A 149 13.85 -9.49 -10.98
C THR A 149 15.09 -10.10 -11.63
N LEU A 150 16.22 -10.16 -10.91
CA LEU A 150 17.42 -10.86 -11.38
C LEU A 150 17.24 -12.38 -11.36
N SER A 151 16.45 -12.92 -10.43
CA SER A 151 16.13 -14.36 -10.37
C SER A 151 15.35 -14.84 -11.60
N TRP A 152 14.61 -13.93 -12.27
CA TRP A 152 13.94 -14.17 -13.57
C TRP A 152 14.93 -14.48 -14.70
N HIS A 153 16.13 -13.90 -14.62
CA HIS A 153 17.17 -13.99 -15.66
C HIS A 153 18.27 -14.98 -15.31
N LEU A 154 18.24 -15.51 -14.10
CA LEU A 154 19.31 -16.28 -13.56
C LEU A 154 19.52 -17.65 -14.23
N PRO A 155 18.48 -18.35 -14.73
CA PRO A 155 18.69 -19.53 -15.59
C PRO A 155 19.48 -19.21 -16.87
N PHE A 156 19.52 -17.95 -17.31
CA PHE A 156 20.36 -17.50 -18.43
C PHE A 156 21.80 -17.15 -18.01
N LEU A 157 22.04 -16.83 -16.73
CA LEU A 157 23.35 -16.46 -16.20
C LEU A 157 24.19 -17.67 -15.76
N LEU A 158 23.56 -18.81 -15.46
CA LEU A 158 24.24 -20.07 -15.17
C LEU A 158 25.06 -20.53 -16.39
N ARG A 159 26.38 -20.35 -16.33
CA ARG A 159 27.29 -20.73 -17.42
C ARG A 159 27.34 -22.25 -17.58
N ARG A 160 27.12 -22.69 -18.83
CA ARG A 160 27.36 -24.04 -19.37
C ARG A 160 28.88 -24.28 -19.44
N GLY A 161 29.44 -25.23 -18.69
CA GLY A 161 30.84 -25.65 -18.90
C GLY A 161 31.37 -26.66 -17.87
N PRO A 162 32.26 -27.60 -18.28
CA PRO A 162 33.03 -28.43 -17.37
C PRO A 162 34.17 -27.62 -16.72
N THR A 163 34.47 -27.99 -15.47
CA THR A 163 35.33 -27.34 -14.45
C THR A 163 34.97 -25.91 -14.05
N ARG A 164 34.38 -25.79 -12.86
CA ARG A 164 33.94 -24.53 -12.26
C ARG A 164 34.98 -24.05 -11.24
N SER A 165 35.48 -22.83 -11.42
CA SER A 165 36.14 -22.09 -10.36
C SER A 165 35.20 -21.92 -9.16
N LEU A 166 35.75 -21.82 -7.95
CA LEU A 166 34.95 -21.60 -6.73
C LEU A 166 33.99 -20.40 -6.87
N GLY A 167 34.43 -19.33 -7.54
CA GLY A 167 33.60 -18.16 -7.82
C GLY A 167 32.38 -18.45 -8.72
N SER A 168 32.51 -19.33 -9.71
CA SER A 168 31.38 -19.77 -10.54
C SER A 168 30.42 -20.72 -9.82
N LEU A 169 30.92 -21.50 -8.85
CA LEU A 169 30.06 -22.31 -7.98
C LEU A 169 29.26 -21.43 -7.02
N LEU A 170 29.89 -20.42 -6.42
CA LEU A 170 29.23 -19.46 -5.53
C LEU A 170 28.20 -18.60 -6.26
N GLY A 171 28.48 -18.19 -7.51
CA GLY A 171 27.53 -17.47 -8.36
C GLY A 171 26.26 -18.25 -8.71
N ASP A 172 26.37 -19.59 -8.80
CA ASP A 172 25.25 -20.48 -9.08
C ASP A 172 24.49 -20.89 -7.79
N LEU A 173 25.20 -21.01 -6.67
CA LEU A 173 24.66 -21.38 -5.35
C LEU A 173 23.81 -20.28 -4.73
N LEU A 174 24.25 -19.03 -4.79
CA LEU A 174 23.55 -17.92 -4.13
C LEU A 174 22.10 -17.78 -4.62
N PRO A 175 21.82 -17.81 -5.93
CA PRO A 175 20.46 -17.71 -6.43
C PRO A 175 19.60 -18.95 -6.21
N ALA A 176 20.20 -20.14 -6.29
CA ALA A 176 19.51 -21.37 -5.93
C ALA A 176 19.14 -21.37 -4.44
N ALA A 177 20.02 -20.86 -3.57
CA ALA A 177 19.75 -20.68 -2.16
C ALA A 177 18.67 -19.63 -1.90
N VAL A 178 18.68 -18.48 -2.60
CA VAL A 178 17.62 -17.46 -2.51
C VAL A 178 16.28 -18.01 -2.98
N ALA A 179 16.24 -18.73 -4.10
CA ALA A 179 15.01 -19.35 -4.59
C ALA A 179 14.49 -20.44 -3.65
N THR A 180 15.39 -21.28 -3.11
CA THR A 180 15.03 -22.32 -2.15
C THR A 180 14.50 -21.68 -0.86
N LEU A 181 15.17 -20.64 -0.35
CA LEU A 181 14.69 -19.87 0.80
C LEU A 181 13.31 -19.28 0.52
N ALA A 182 13.09 -18.69 -0.65
CA ALA A 182 11.81 -18.11 -1.00
C ALA A 182 10.69 -19.15 -1.15
N VAL A 183 10.96 -20.32 -1.73
CA VAL A 183 10.01 -21.45 -1.76
C VAL A 183 9.71 -21.98 -0.36
N VAL A 184 10.75 -22.17 0.46
CA VAL A 184 10.60 -22.58 1.86
C VAL A 184 9.78 -21.55 2.62
N MET A 185 10.01 -20.25 2.39
CA MET A 185 9.21 -19.18 2.98
C MET A 185 7.76 -19.23 2.50
N MET A 186 7.48 -19.39 1.19
CA MET A 186 6.10 -19.51 0.72
C MET A 186 5.38 -20.71 1.36
N VAL A 187 6.01 -21.89 1.37
CA VAL A 187 5.46 -23.08 2.01
C VAL A 187 5.25 -22.87 3.52
N ALA A 188 6.21 -22.27 4.22
CA ALA A 188 6.12 -22.00 5.65
C ALA A 188 5.11 -20.90 6.00
N LEU A 189 4.86 -19.95 5.07
CA LEU A 189 3.92 -18.87 5.24
C LEU A 189 2.51 -19.25 4.78
N HIS A 190 2.32 -20.36 4.07
CA HIS A 190 1.02 -20.76 3.52
C HIS A 190 -0.06 -20.97 4.57
N GLU A 191 0.24 -21.70 5.64
CA GLU A 191 -0.72 -21.94 6.72
C GLU A 191 -1.05 -20.63 7.48
N PRO A 192 -0.07 -19.82 7.93
CA PRO A 192 -0.36 -18.48 8.47
C PRO A 192 -1.14 -17.58 7.51
N ALA A 193 -0.86 -17.69 6.21
CA ALA A 193 -1.58 -16.97 5.16
C ALA A 193 -3.03 -17.40 5.05
N ALA A 194 -3.29 -18.71 5.04
CA ALA A 194 -4.62 -19.28 5.02
C ALA A 194 -5.41 -18.87 6.27
N ASP A 195 -4.78 -18.87 7.45
CA ASP A 195 -5.40 -18.43 8.70
C ASP A 195 -5.79 -16.95 8.66
N VAL A 196 -4.91 -16.08 8.15
CA VAL A 196 -5.21 -14.66 7.98
C VAL A 196 -6.37 -14.47 7.00
N VAL A 197 -6.38 -15.16 5.86
CA VAL A 197 -7.46 -15.06 4.88
C VAL A 197 -8.78 -15.59 5.45
N ALA A 198 -8.75 -16.75 6.10
CA ALA A 198 -9.92 -17.35 6.75
C ALA A 198 -10.48 -16.47 7.88
N SER A 199 -9.61 -15.72 8.57
CA SER A 199 -10.05 -14.82 9.63
C SER A 199 -10.95 -13.68 9.14
N PHE A 200 -10.91 -13.32 7.84
CA PHE A 200 -11.82 -12.32 7.29
C PHE A 200 -13.27 -12.81 7.24
N ASP A 201 -13.51 -14.11 7.16
CA ASP A 201 -14.87 -14.67 7.22
C ASP A 201 -15.44 -14.65 8.64
N LEU A 202 -14.58 -14.46 9.65
CA LEU A 202 -14.95 -14.28 11.06
C LEU A 202 -15.19 -12.80 11.41
N GLU A 203 -14.99 -11.87 10.48
CA GLU A 203 -15.22 -10.46 10.73
C GLU A 203 -16.72 -10.22 11.03
N PRO A 204 -17.04 -9.42 12.07
CA PRO A 204 -18.42 -9.12 12.40
C PRO A 204 -19.09 -8.40 11.23
N THR A 205 -20.31 -8.83 10.92
CA THR A 205 -21.11 -8.22 9.86
C THR A 205 -22.02 -7.14 10.43
N LEU A 206 -22.38 -6.20 9.57
CA LEU A 206 -23.30 -5.12 9.89
C LEU A 206 -24.52 -5.21 8.98
N GLU A 207 -25.72 -5.07 9.53
CA GLU A 207 -26.92 -4.95 8.69
C GLU A 207 -27.07 -3.52 8.16
N ARG A 208 -26.76 -2.53 9.01
CA ARG A 208 -26.89 -1.10 8.69
C ARG A 208 -25.89 -0.26 9.50
N LEU A 209 -25.37 0.81 8.89
CA LEU A 209 -24.55 1.78 9.60
C LEU A 209 -25.40 2.62 10.58
N PRO A 210 -25.04 2.72 11.87
CA PRO A 210 -25.69 3.64 12.81
C PRO A 210 -25.60 5.08 12.31
N GLY A 211 -26.67 5.87 12.52
CA GLY A 211 -26.75 7.25 12.02
C GLY A 211 -25.84 8.24 12.74
N ASP A 212 -25.31 7.88 13.91
CA ASP A 212 -24.40 8.68 14.73
C ASP A 212 -22.92 8.42 14.42
N LEU A 213 -22.59 7.34 13.72
CA LEU A 213 -21.22 7.03 13.30
C LEU A 213 -20.89 7.77 11.99
N GLN A 214 -19.95 8.71 12.05
CA GLN A 214 -19.52 9.44 10.85
C GLN A 214 -18.60 8.58 9.99
N LEU A 215 -18.85 8.58 8.69
CA LEU A 215 -18.01 7.88 7.72
C LEU A 215 -17.33 8.88 6.81
N GLY A 216 -16.02 8.73 6.64
CA GLY A 216 -15.23 9.46 5.66
C GLY A 216 -14.45 8.56 4.72
N VAL A 217 -14.06 9.14 3.59
CA VAL A 217 -13.14 8.49 2.66
C VAL A 217 -12.07 9.48 2.24
N SER A 218 -10.82 9.01 2.20
CA SER A 218 -9.70 9.77 1.69
C SER A 218 -9.76 9.86 0.17
N LEU A 219 -9.76 11.07 -0.37
CA LEU A 219 -9.91 11.40 -1.78
C LEU A 219 -8.71 12.22 -2.24
N ARG A 220 -8.34 12.06 -3.51
CA ARG A 220 -7.46 13.03 -4.15
C ARG A 220 -8.28 14.29 -4.47
N PRO A 221 -7.72 15.50 -4.28
CA PRO A 221 -8.44 16.74 -4.51
C PRO A 221 -8.74 17.01 -5.98
N ASP A 222 -8.04 16.36 -6.92
CA ASP A 222 -8.26 16.51 -8.36
C ASP A 222 -9.47 15.70 -8.88
N ARG A 223 -10.19 14.99 -8.00
CA ARG A 223 -11.35 14.19 -8.35
C ARG A 223 -12.59 14.68 -7.62
N GLU A 224 -13.70 14.75 -8.33
CA GLU A 224 -14.99 15.03 -7.70
C GLU A 224 -15.32 13.92 -6.68
N PRO A 225 -15.83 14.27 -5.50
CA PRO A 225 -16.34 13.28 -4.56
C PRO A 225 -17.58 12.62 -5.20
N PRO A 226 -17.60 11.30 -5.36
CA PRO A 226 -18.72 10.65 -6.01
C PRO A 226 -20.00 10.71 -5.18
N GLN A 227 -21.12 10.74 -5.88
CA GLN A 227 -22.41 10.43 -5.29
C GLN A 227 -22.59 8.90 -5.30
N PRO A 228 -23.13 8.27 -4.24
CA PRO A 228 -23.81 8.87 -3.10
C PRO A 228 -23.01 8.67 -1.80
N THR A 229 -22.04 9.53 -1.51
CA THR A 229 -21.62 9.66 -0.10
C THR A 229 -22.81 10.18 0.69
N ALA A 230 -23.21 9.47 1.76
CA ALA A 230 -24.34 9.83 2.60
C ALA A 230 -24.28 11.31 3.05
N PRO A 231 -25.43 11.99 3.21
CA PRO A 231 -25.46 13.30 3.86
C PRO A 231 -24.69 13.26 5.19
N GLY A 232 -23.73 14.16 5.38
CA GLY A 232 -22.87 14.18 6.57
C GLY A 232 -21.57 13.35 6.48
N ALA A 233 -21.29 12.71 5.34
CA ALA A 233 -20.01 12.02 5.16
C ALA A 233 -18.82 12.99 5.22
N LEU A 234 -17.76 12.57 5.92
CA LEU A 234 -16.51 13.30 6.02
C LEU A 234 -15.75 13.20 4.69
N LEU A 235 -15.23 14.33 4.21
CA LEU A 235 -14.31 14.35 3.08
C LEU A 235 -12.90 14.40 3.64
N ALA A 236 -12.07 13.38 3.39
CA ALA A 236 -10.66 13.44 3.75
C ALA A 236 -9.81 13.74 2.52
N TRP A 237 -8.92 14.72 2.59
CA TRP A 237 -7.92 14.99 1.54
C TRP A 237 -6.53 14.74 2.08
N ARG A 238 -5.69 14.13 1.25
CA ARG A 238 -4.27 13.97 1.54
C ARG A 238 -3.46 14.87 0.60
N LEU A 239 -2.80 15.89 1.14
CA LEU A 239 -2.06 16.89 0.37
C LEU A 239 -0.62 16.98 0.85
N PRO A 240 0.37 17.02 -0.07
CA PRO A 240 1.76 17.29 0.29
C PRO A 240 1.91 18.62 1.04
N ALA A 241 2.82 18.67 2.01
CA ALA A 241 3.10 19.89 2.77
C ALA A 241 3.60 21.07 1.91
N ASP A 242 4.23 20.78 0.77
CA ASP A 242 4.69 21.76 -0.21
C ASP A 242 3.63 22.11 -1.27
N HIS A 243 2.39 21.59 -1.15
CA HIS A 243 1.31 21.95 -2.05
C HIS A 243 1.04 23.46 -2.00
N PRO A 244 0.89 24.15 -3.16
CA PRO A 244 0.77 25.61 -3.21
C PRO A 244 -0.56 26.13 -2.66
N GLY A 245 -1.56 25.26 -2.48
CA GLY A 245 -2.92 25.63 -2.05
C GLY A 245 -3.78 26.22 -3.17
N THR A 246 -3.17 26.71 -4.25
CA THR A 246 -3.86 27.16 -5.46
C THR A 246 -4.34 25.99 -6.32
N GLY A 247 -5.47 26.16 -7.00
CA GLY A 247 -6.00 25.15 -7.93
C GLY A 247 -6.72 23.97 -7.26
N LEU A 248 -6.92 24.02 -5.94
CA LEU A 248 -7.77 23.08 -5.23
C LEU A 248 -9.25 23.35 -5.55
N PRO A 249 -10.09 22.30 -5.65
CA PRO A 249 -11.51 22.53 -5.81
C PRO A 249 -12.07 23.25 -4.57
N PRO A 250 -13.15 24.03 -4.72
CA PRO A 250 -13.78 24.67 -3.58
C PRO A 250 -14.24 23.62 -2.57
N ARG A 251 -14.13 23.95 -1.27
CA ARG A 251 -14.66 23.10 -0.20
C ARG A 251 -16.16 22.86 -0.45
N PRO A 252 -16.64 21.60 -0.41
CA PRO A 252 -18.07 21.34 -0.48
C PRO A 252 -18.76 21.99 0.73
N PRO A 253 -19.78 22.86 0.54
CA PRO A 253 -20.34 23.67 1.63
C PRO A 253 -21.04 22.84 2.72
N SER A 254 -21.43 21.60 2.42
CA SER A 254 -22.19 20.73 3.32
C SER A 254 -21.37 19.61 3.96
N ARG A 255 -20.03 19.63 3.83
CA ARG A 255 -19.18 18.54 4.34
C ARG A 255 -18.06 19.06 5.23
N ALA A 256 -17.85 18.34 6.33
CA ALA A 256 -16.65 18.48 7.14
C ALA A 256 -15.45 17.97 6.34
N LEU A 257 -14.41 18.81 6.26
CA LEU A 257 -13.16 18.49 5.57
C LEU A 257 -12.12 18.06 6.60
N VAL A 258 -11.63 16.83 6.47
CA VAL A 258 -10.43 16.34 7.14
C VAL A 258 -9.26 16.52 6.18
N LEU A 259 -8.20 17.16 6.62
CA LEU A 259 -6.99 17.33 5.83
C LEU A 259 -5.85 16.53 6.47
N GLU A 260 -5.21 15.65 5.72
CA GLU A 260 -3.98 14.98 6.10
C GLU A 260 -2.81 15.59 5.33
N LEU A 261 -1.81 16.07 6.07
CA LEU A 261 -0.60 16.64 5.48
C LEU A 261 0.39 15.50 5.16
N ALA A 262 0.55 15.18 3.89
CA ALA A 262 1.56 14.21 3.47
C ALA A 262 2.96 14.84 3.44
N PHE A 263 3.96 14.01 3.69
CA PHE A 263 5.35 14.39 3.43
C PHE A 263 5.56 14.62 1.93
N PRO A 264 6.31 15.64 1.51
CA PRO A 264 6.67 15.85 0.11
C PRO A 264 7.37 14.62 -0.51
N ASP A 265 7.00 14.25 -1.74
CA ASP A 265 7.50 13.04 -2.43
C ASP A 265 9.03 12.97 -2.54
N GLY A 266 9.70 14.11 -2.51
CA GLY A 266 11.17 14.22 -2.55
C GLY A 266 11.84 13.68 -1.29
N TRP A 267 11.20 13.78 -0.13
CA TRP A 267 11.79 13.49 1.18
C TRP A 267 12.15 12.03 1.36
N TYR A 268 11.45 11.11 0.67
CA TYR A 268 11.77 9.69 0.73
C TYR A 268 13.19 9.37 0.22
N ARG A 269 13.76 10.22 -0.64
CA ARG A 269 15.11 10.00 -1.21
C ARG A 269 16.19 10.65 -0.38
N GLU A 270 15.89 11.83 0.10
CA GLU A 270 16.80 12.73 0.80
C GLU A 270 15.94 13.59 1.71
N PRO A 271 15.72 13.13 2.96
CA PRO A 271 15.02 13.93 3.94
C PRO A 271 15.77 15.25 4.13
N PRO A 272 15.07 16.40 4.16
CA PRO A 272 15.72 17.66 4.44
C PRO A 272 16.27 17.67 5.88
N ASP A 273 17.16 18.63 6.16
CA ASP A 273 17.56 18.91 7.54
C ASP A 273 16.35 19.28 8.41
N ALA A 274 16.50 19.14 9.73
CA ALA A 274 15.40 19.32 10.67
C ALA A 274 14.74 20.72 10.58
N ALA A 275 15.52 21.79 10.36
CA ALA A 275 14.98 23.14 10.30
C ALA A 275 14.16 23.36 9.02
N THR A 276 14.65 22.88 7.87
CA THR A 276 13.94 22.90 6.60
C THR A 276 12.66 22.05 6.67
N ARG A 277 12.76 20.86 7.26
CA ARG A 277 11.64 19.93 7.46
C ARG A 277 10.50 20.57 8.24
N ASP A 278 10.81 21.09 9.42
CA ASP A 278 9.84 21.73 10.31
C ASP A 278 9.19 22.93 9.65
N ARG A 279 9.99 23.77 8.98
CA ARG A 279 9.50 24.96 8.26
C ARG A 279 8.50 24.59 7.16
N VAL A 280 8.82 23.59 6.32
CA VAL A 280 7.93 23.16 5.23
C VAL A 280 6.61 22.64 5.78
N LEU A 281 6.63 21.87 6.86
CA LEU A 281 5.40 21.35 7.48
C LEU A 281 4.56 22.45 8.12
N LEU A 282 5.19 23.39 8.84
CA LEU A 282 4.52 24.53 9.47
C LEU A 282 3.89 25.46 8.42
N GLU A 283 4.66 25.87 7.41
CA GLU A 283 4.18 26.73 6.33
C GLU A 283 3.10 26.02 5.50
N GLY A 284 3.25 24.72 5.26
CA GLY A 284 2.27 23.88 4.57
C GLY A 284 0.94 23.78 5.32
N ALA A 285 1.00 23.45 6.61
CA ALA A 285 -0.17 23.39 7.49
C ALA A 285 -0.92 24.74 7.50
N ARG A 286 -0.19 25.85 7.71
CA ARG A 286 -0.78 27.19 7.74
C ARG A 286 -1.43 27.56 6.40
N ARG A 287 -0.71 27.38 5.30
CA ARG A 287 -1.18 27.72 3.94
C ARG A 287 -2.42 26.93 3.55
N LEU A 288 -2.44 25.61 3.81
CA LEU A 288 -3.59 24.78 3.47
C LEU A 288 -4.77 25.02 4.40
N ALA A 289 -4.54 25.32 5.68
CA ALA A 289 -5.60 25.69 6.60
C ALA A 289 -6.23 27.05 6.23
N GLU A 290 -5.43 28.04 5.84
CA GLU A 290 -5.91 29.33 5.37
C GLU A 290 -6.78 29.19 4.11
N ALA A 291 -6.32 28.36 3.15
CA ALA A 291 -7.02 28.14 1.89
C ALA A 291 -8.31 27.31 2.02
N LEU A 292 -8.30 26.26 2.85
CA LEU A 292 -9.36 25.26 2.89
C LEU A 292 -10.23 25.30 4.14
N ARG A 293 -9.73 25.90 5.21
CA ARG A 293 -10.34 25.94 6.55
C ARG A 293 -10.91 24.56 6.94
N PRO A 294 -10.05 23.51 7.01
CA PRO A 294 -10.52 22.17 7.31
C PRO A 294 -11.08 22.13 8.74
N GLU A 295 -12.00 21.21 8.97
CA GLU A 295 -12.57 20.99 10.31
C GLU A 295 -11.63 20.20 11.20
N LEU A 296 -10.81 19.35 10.58
CA LEU A 296 -9.75 18.59 11.22
C LEU A 296 -8.50 18.60 10.33
N LEU A 297 -7.34 18.90 10.92
CA LEU A 297 -6.04 18.75 10.30
C LEU A 297 -5.23 17.67 11.02
N LEU A 298 -4.72 16.71 10.26
CA LEU A 298 -3.71 15.73 10.66
C LEU A 298 -2.37 16.20 10.08
N PRO A 299 -1.59 17.03 10.80
CA PRO A 299 -0.41 17.68 10.23
C PRO A 299 0.78 16.72 10.11
N LEU A 300 0.73 15.57 10.79
CA LEU A 300 1.76 14.55 10.80
C LEU A 300 1.06 13.18 10.75
N PRO A 301 1.07 12.48 9.62
CA PRO A 301 0.51 11.15 9.54
C PRO A 301 1.47 10.17 10.23
N GLU A 302 0.99 9.52 11.29
CA GLU A 302 1.74 8.47 12.00
C GLU A 302 3.12 8.95 12.48
N PRO A 303 3.19 9.92 13.43
CA PRO A 303 4.47 10.39 13.98
C PRO A 303 5.32 9.25 14.56
N ASP A 304 4.69 8.26 15.17
CA ASP A 304 5.29 7.02 15.69
C ASP A 304 5.40 5.89 14.64
N GLY A 305 5.01 6.14 13.40
CA GLY A 305 5.11 5.24 12.25
C GLY A 305 5.89 5.90 11.11
N GLN A 306 5.20 6.35 10.06
CA GLN A 306 5.82 7.01 8.90
C GLN A 306 6.71 8.21 9.29
N GLY A 307 6.34 8.97 10.31
CA GLY A 307 7.12 10.10 10.81
C GLY A 307 8.55 9.73 11.20
N THR A 308 8.75 8.56 11.82
CA THR A 308 10.09 8.09 12.23
C THR A 308 11.04 7.89 11.04
N LEU A 309 10.52 7.63 9.83
CA LEU A 309 11.32 7.50 8.61
C LEU A 309 11.95 8.83 8.17
N TYR A 310 11.30 9.95 8.50
CA TYR A 310 11.73 11.30 8.09
C TYR A 310 12.37 12.10 9.22
N PHE A 311 12.02 11.77 10.46
CA PHE A 311 12.49 12.46 11.67
C PHE A 311 13.60 11.71 12.40
N GLY A 312 13.74 10.41 12.15
CA GLY A 312 14.64 9.51 12.87
C GLY A 312 13.90 8.77 14.00
N PRO A 313 14.24 7.48 14.26
CA PRO A 313 13.62 6.68 15.31
C PRO A 313 13.86 7.24 16.73
N GLU A 314 14.84 8.12 16.90
CA GLU A 314 15.18 8.81 18.15
C GLU A 314 14.26 9.98 18.49
N THR A 315 13.30 10.33 17.62
CA THR A 315 12.39 11.46 17.86
C THR A 315 11.48 11.17 19.04
N THR A 316 11.63 11.96 20.09
CA THR A 316 10.93 11.80 21.37
C THR A 316 9.52 12.38 21.35
N ALA A 317 8.69 11.96 22.31
CA ALA A 317 7.35 12.52 22.51
C ALA A 317 7.36 14.04 22.75
N VAL A 318 8.38 14.57 23.43
CA VAL A 318 8.57 16.02 23.66
C VAL A 318 8.81 16.75 22.34
N GLN A 319 9.71 16.23 21.48
CA GLN A 319 9.98 16.85 20.17
C GLN A 319 8.73 16.87 19.28
N TRP A 320 7.93 15.81 19.32
CA TRP A 320 6.65 15.79 18.62
C TRP A 320 5.65 16.80 19.19
N ARG A 321 5.54 16.91 20.53
CA ARG A 321 4.70 17.92 21.18
C ARG A 321 5.12 19.33 20.81
N ASP A 322 6.40 19.64 20.79
CA ASP A 322 6.92 20.97 20.43
C ASP A 322 6.60 21.34 18.97
N LEU A 323 6.73 20.39 18.04
CA LEU A 323 6.35 20.61 16.65
C LEU A 323 4.83 20.82 16.50
N MET A 324 4.02 19.98 17.13
CA MET A 324 2.55 20.09 17.13
C MET A 324 2.07 21.39 17.79
N GLY A 325 2.75 21.86 18.83
CA GLY A 325 2.47 23.12 19.51
C GLY A 325 2.68 24.31 18.58
N ARG A 326 3.82 24.35 17.88
CA ARG A 326 4.08 25.38 16.86
C ARG A 326 3.06 25.35 15.71
N MET A 327 2.61 24.16 15.30
CA MET A 327 1.56 24.01 14.29
C MET A 327 0.23 24.55 14.79
N ARG A 328 -0.18 24.22 16.01
CA ARG A 328 -1.41 24.75 16.64
C ARG A 328 -1.39 26.28 16.66
N ASP A 329 -0.29 26.87 17.12
CA ASP A 329 -0.17 28.32 17.24
C ASP A 329 -0.26 28.99 15.86
N ALA A 330 0.40 28.43 14.84
CA ALA A 330 0.30 28.91 13.46
C ALA A 330 -1.12 28.77 12.87
N LEU A 331 -1.87 27.74 13.26
CA LEU A 331 -3.25 27.52 12.80
C LEU A 331 -4.23 28.48 13.48
N ALA A 332 -4.04 28.76 14.78
CA ALA A 332 -4.88 29.69 15.53
C ALA A 332 -4.94 31.09 14.90
N GLU A 333 -3.88 31.50 14.19
CA GLU A 333 -3.81 32.77 13.48
C GLU A 333 -4.70 32.83 12.22
N VAL A 334 -4.84 31.70 11.50
CA VAL A 334 -5.45 31.69 10.15
C VAL A 334 -6.77 30.91 10.05
N SER A 335 -6.95 29.92 10.93
CA SER A 335 -8.12 29.04 10.97
C SER A 335 -8.34 28.55 12.41
N PRO A 336 -8.80 29.44 13.31
CA PRO A 336 -8.92 29.13 14.75
C PRO A 336 -9.91 28.00 15.06
N ASP A 337 -10.84 27.72 14.17
CA ASP A 337 -11.82 26.63 14.31
C ASP A 337 -11.29 25.27 13.83
N THR A 338 -10.10 25.23 13.20
CA THR A 338 -9.50 23.97 12.74
C THR A 338 -8.98 23.17 13.94
N ARG A 339 -9.55 22.00 14.15
CA ARG A 339 -9.05 21.04 15.15
C ARG A 339 -7.79 20.36 14.65
N LEU A 340 -6.89 20.03 15.57
CA LEU A 340 -5.75 19.16 15.32
C LEU A 340 -6.08 17.72 15.71
N GLY A 341 -5.68 16.78 14.88
CA GLY A 341 -5.73 15.37 15.21
C GLY A 341 -4.41 14.65 15.01
N VAL A 342 -4.32 13.45 15.59
CA VAL A 342 -3.15 12.58 15.46
C VAL A 342 -3.57 11.14 15.16
N ARG A 343 -3.01 10.57 14.10
CA ARG A 343 -3.11 9.14 13.79
C ARG A 343 -1.86 8.46 14.31
N LEU A 344 -1.97 7.51 15.23
CA LEU A 344 -0.83 6.73 15.72
C LEU A 344 -0.81 5.36 15.05
N ALA A 345 0.40 4.89 14.72
CA ALA A 345 0.61 3.62 14.05
C ALA A 345 0.55 2.43 15.02
N GLY A 346 0.98 2.62 16.27
CA GLY A 346 1.14 1.56 17.25
C GLY A 346 0.10 1.53 18.37
N THR A 347 0.08 0.40 19.09
CA THR A 347 -0.63 0.17 20.36
C THR A 347 0.34 -0.03 21.54
N GLY A 348 1.61 0.33 21.35
CA GLY A 348 2.69 0.11 22.33
C GLY A 348 2.93 1.29 23.29
N PRO A 349 3.86 1.15 24.24
CA PRO A 349 4.16 2.19 25.23
C PRO A 349 4.60 3.53 24.63
N ALA A 350 5.37 3.52 23.54
CA ALA A 350 5.83 4.75 22.87
C ALA A 350 4.67 5.57 22.28
N SER A 351 3.70 4.89 21.66
CA SER A 351 2.47 5.51 21.16
C SER A 351 1.61 6.07 22.30
N ALA A 352 1.52 5.34 23.42
CA ALA A 352 0.81 5.79 24.62
C ALA A 352 1.47 7.04 25.24
N GLU A 353 2.80 7.05 25.33
CA GLU A 353 3.59 8.19 25.81
C GLU A 353 3.40 9.41 24.91
N LEU A 354 3.44 9.22 23.59
CA LEU A 354 3.18 10.28 22.62
C LEU A 354 1.75 10.82 22.74
N LEU A 355 0.73 9.96 22.85
CA LEU A 355 -0.65 10.39 23.05
C LEU A 355 -0.79 11.22 24.33
N ARG A 356 -0.19 10.77 25.44
CA ARG A 356 -0.18 11.51 26.70
C ARG A 356 0.49 12.88 26.51
N ALA A 357 1.68 12.91 25.93
CA ALA A 357 2.40 14.15 25.67
C ALA A 357 1.58 15.10 24.79
N LEU A 358 0.78 14.64 23.83
CA LEU A 358 -0.05 15.52 22.99
C LEU A 358 -1.34 16.01 23.66
N THR A 359 -1.76 15.35 24.74
CA THR A 359 -3.02 15.63 25.46
C THR A 359 -2.80 16.29 26.83
N GLU A 360 -1.55 16.36 27.30
CA GLU A 360 -1.17 17.15 28.48
C GLU A 360 -1.54 18.64 28.34
N PRO A 361 -2.05 19.30 29.40
CA PRO A 361 -2.41 20.70 29.36
C PRO A 361 -1.24 21.63 28.94
N PRO A 362 -1.47 22.59 28.02
CA PRO A 362 -2.66 22.71 27.19
C PRO A 362 -2.72 21.59 26.15
N ALA A 363 -3.86 20.90 26.05
CA ALA A 363 -4.05 19.81 25.09
C ALA A 363 -3.86 20.34 23.65
N LEU A 364 -3.06 19.64 22.84
CA LEU A 364 -2.75 20.04 21.47
C LEU A 364 -3.70 19.41 20.45
N VAL A 365 -4.15 18.19 20.72
CA VAL A 365 -4.99 17.40 19.81
C VAL A 365 -6.40 17.22 20.39
N GLN A 366 -7.42 17.35 19.53
CA GLN A 366 -8.83 17.17 19.88
C GLN A 366 -9.39 15.85 19.34
N VAL A 367 -8.71 15.24 18.36
CA VAL A 367 -9.07 13.96 17.75
C VAL A 367 -7.85 13.05 17.73
N ALA A 368 -8.00 11.80 18.14
CA ALA A 368 -6.93 10.83 18.04
C ALA A 368 -7.46 9.45 17.64
N GLY A 369 -6.63 8.65 16.98
CA GLY A 369 -7.10 7.38 16.48
C GLY A 369 -6.04 6.45 15.90
N PRO A 370 -6.34 5.14 15.83
CA PRO A 370 -5.49 4.18 15.15
C PRO A 370 -5.66 4.24 13.63
N ARG A 371 -4.66 3.68 12.94
CA ARG A 371 -4.82 3.03 11.64
C ARG A 371 -5.17 1.56 11.86
N LEU A 372 -6.24 1.07 11.21
CA LEU A 372 -6.56 -0.34 11.14
C LEU A 372 -6.21 -0.89 9.75
N ALA A 373 -5.29 -1.85 9.72
CA ALA A 373 -4.91 -2.58 8.52
C ALA A 373 -4.76 -4.07 8.86
N PRO A 374 -5.02 -4.99 7.92
CA PRO A 374 -4.77 -6.40 8.15
C PRO A 374 -3.28 -6.66 8.40
N GLY A 375 -2.97 -7.59 9.32
CA GLY A 375 -1.60 -8.02 9.57
C GLY A 375 -0.70 -6.95 10.20
N GLY A 376 -1.24 -6.12 11.11
CA GLY A 376 -0.43 -5.27 12.01
C GLY A 376 0.65 -6.08 12.76
N HIS A 377 1.54 -5.41 13.50
CA HIS A 377 2.76 -5.99 14.09
C HIS A 377 2.59 -7.22 15.01
N ALA A 378 1.37 -7.71 15.23
CA ALA A 378 1.08 -9.05 15.74
C ALA A 378 0.36 -9.88 14.65
N PRO A 379 0.91 -11.03 14.20
CA PRO A 379 0.28 -11.87 13.19
C PRO A 379 -1.00 -12.54 13.70
N GLY A 380 -2.06 -12.52 12.87
CA GLY A 380 -3.26 -13.34 13.00
C GLY A 380 -4.52 -12.62 13.52
N SER A 381 -5.55 -12.55 12.66
CA SER A 381 -6.99 -12.35 12.94
C SER A 381 -7.52 -10.94 13.26
N GLY A 382 -8.81 -10.74 12.96
CA GLY A 382 -9.63 -9.60 13.39
C GLY A 382 -9.62 -9.31 14.90
N SER A 383 -8.97 -10.13 15.73
CA SER A 383 -8.62 -9.82 17.12
C SER A 383 -7.73 -8.58 17.26
N HIS A 384 -6.92 -8.23 16.25
CA HIS A 384 -6.07 -7.04 16.31
C HIS A 384 -6.88 -5.74 16.31
N ALA A 385 -7.97 -5.67 15.54
CA ALA A 385 -8.82 -4.46 15.51
C ALA A 385 -9.51 -4.25 16.86
N ASP A 386 -10.03 -5.31 17.47
CA ASP A 386 -10.64 -5.24 18.81
C ASP A 386 -9.61 -4.91 19.88
N ALA A 387 -8.46 -5.58 19.89
CA ALA A 387 -7.38 -5.31 20.83
C ALA A 387 -6.84 -3.87 20.70
N SER A 388 -6.75 -3.36 19.47
CA SER A 388 -6.36 -1.97 19.21
C SER A 388 -7.39 -1.00 19.80
N LEU A 389 -8.67 -1.15 19.47
CA LEU A 389 -9.72 -0.27 19.98
C LEU A 389 -9.88 -0.36 21.51
N GLU A 390 -9.68 -1.53 22.09
CA GLU A 390 -9.65 -1.74 23.53
C GLU A 390 -8.46 -1.01 24.17
N THR A 391 -7.26 -1.16 23.62
CA THR A 391 -6.06 -0.44 24.08
C THR A 391 -6.26 1.07 24.02
N TRP A 392 -6.83 1.58 22.91
CA TRP A 392 -7.16 3.00 22.78
C TRP A 392 -8.18 3.45 23.83
N SER A 393 -9.21 2.64 24.09
CA SER A 393 -10.20 2.93 25.12
C SER A 393 -9.55 3.03 26.51
N GLN A 394 -8.61 2.13 26.82
CA GLN A 394 -7.84 2.14 28.07
C GLN A 394 -6.93 3.37 28.19
N TRP A 395 -6.26 3.76 27.10
CA TRP A 395 -5.44 4.98 27.10
C TRP A 395 -6.28 6.23 27.34
N LEU A 396 -7.42 6.36 26.64
CA LEU A 396 -8.29 7.52 26.79
C LEU A 396 -8.94 7.60 28.18
N ALA A 397 -9.24 6.46 28.79
CA ALA A 397 -9.86 6.41 30.12
C ALA A 397 -9.00 7.01 31.25
N VAL A 398 -7.68 7.13 31.06
CA VAL A 398 -6.75 7.67 32.07
C VAL A 398 -6.31 9.12 31.80
N LEU A 399 -6.77 9.72 30.70
CA LEU A 399 -6.46 11.12 30.37
C LEU A 399 -7.47 12.06 31.05
N GLU A 400 -6.98 13.20 31.54
CA GLU A 400 -7.85 14.24 32.12
C GLU A 400 -8.75 14.89 31.06
N GLN A 401 -8.22 15.09 29.86
CA GLN A 401 -8.91 15.66 28.70
C GLN A 401 -8.75 14.74 27.50
N PRO A 402 -9.47 13.61 27.44
CA PRO A 402 -9.33 12.66 26.35
C PRO A 402 -9.81 13.30 25.03
N PRO A 403 -9.05 13.18 23.93
CA PRO A 403 -9.53 13.55 22.61
C PRO A 403 -10.68 12.63 22.16
N GLU A 404 -11.44 13.06 21.17
CA GLU A 404 -12.41 12.19 20.49
C GLU A 404 -11.69 11.00 19.85
N LEU A 405 -12.22 9.79 20.06
CA LEU A 405 -11.70 8.59 19.41
C LEU A 405 -12.29 8.45 18.00
N TRP A 406 -11.43 8.50 17.00
CA TRP A 406 -11.77 8.21 15.61
C TRP A 406 -10.95 7.01 15.13
N ILE A 407 -11.41 6.30 14.10
CA ILE A 407 -10.56 5.38 13.33
C ILE A 407 -10.05 6.17 12.12
N LEU A 408 -8.82 6.67 12.19
CA LEU A 408 -8.30 7.68 11.26
C LEU A 408 -7.74 7.10 9.96
N ALA A 409 -7.72 5.78 9.82
CA ALA A 409 -7.45 5.07 8.57
C ALA A 409 -7.93 3.62 8.67
N VAL A 410 -8.65 3.16 7.65
CA VAL A 410 -9.00 1.73 7.46
C VAL A 410 -8.64 1.35 6.04
N GLY A 411 -7.73 0.40 5.87
CA GLY A 411 -7.30 -0.05 4.55
C GLY A 411 -6.95 -1.53 4.53
N CYS A 412 -7.57 -2.28 3.62
CA CYS A 412 -7.19 -3.65 3.27
C CYS A 412 -6.87 -3.69 1.78
N SER A 413 -5.71 -4.23 1.41
CA SER A 413 -5.30 -4.24 0.01
C SER A 413 -5.95 -5.40 -0.76
N PRO A 414 -6.85 -5.17 -1.72
CA PRO A 414 -7.35 -6.23 -2.59
C PRO A 414 -6.25 -6.94 -3.36
N LEU A 415 -5.12 -6.28 -3.64
CA LEU A 415 -3.97 -6.94 -4.28
C LEU A 415 -3.25 -7.94 -3.38
N ALA A 416 -3.34 -7.79 -2.07
CA ALA A 416 -2.73 -8.71 -1.13
C ALA A 416 -3.75 -9.77 -0.66
N PHE A 417 -5.00 -9.37 -0.43
CA PHE A 417 -5.99 -10.19 0.27
C PHE A 417 -7.24 -10.52 -0.56
N GLY A 418 -7.35 -10.04 -1.80
CA GLY A 418 -8.56 -10.16 -2.61
C GLY A 418 -9.68 -9.19 -2.21
N GLU A 419 -10.61 -8.93 -3.14
CA GLU A 419 -11.71 -7.98 -2.91
C GLU A 419 -12.74 -8.48 -1.88
N GLY A 420 -12.86 -9.80 -1.70
CA GLY A 420 -13.74 -10.38 -0.67
C GLY A 420 -13.26 -10.02 0.73
N ALA A 421 -11.97 -10.24 1.01
CA ALA A 421 -11.35 -9.86 2.27
C ALA A 421 -11.38 -8.34 2.50
N GLN A 422 -11.14 -7.53 1.46
CA GLN A 422 -11.27 -6.08 1.57
C GLN A 422 -12.67 -5.67 2.06
N ALA A 423 -13.72 -6.23 1.44
CA ALA A 423 -15.10 -5.93 1.81
C ALA A 423 -15.42 -6.37 3.25
N ARG A 424 -15.03 -7.60 3.63
CA ARG A 424 -15.22 -8.13 4.98
C ARG A 424 -14.47 -7.33 6.04
N PHE A 425 -13.22 -6.97 5.79
CA PHE A 425 -12.42 -6.19 6.72
C PHE A 425 -12.98 -4.78 6.94
N VAL A 426 -13.38 -4.09 5.86
CA VAL A 426 -14.01 -2.76 5.96
C VAL A 426 -15.31 -2.85 6.75
N GLU A 427 -16.18 -3.81 6.42
CA GLU A 427 -17.42 -4.04 7.16
C GLU A 427 -17.17 -4.38 8.64
N GLY A 428 -16.20 -5.25 8.92
CA GLY A 428 -15.81 -5.61 10.28
C GLY A 428 -15.29 -4.44 11.10
N CYS A 429 -14.54 -3.52 10.48
CA CYS A 429 -14.11 -2.29 11.14
C CYS A 429 -15.30 -1.37 11.45
N LEU A 430 -16.26 -1.24 10.53
CA LEU A 430 -17.48 -0.45 10.74
C LEU A 430 -18.37 -1.06 11.83
N ALA A 431 -18.53 -2.40 11.84
CA ALA A 431 -19.29 -3.10 12.88
C ALA A 431 -18.66 -2.90 14.27
N ARG A 432 -17.33 -2.95 14.38
CA ARG A 432 -16.61 -2.68 15.63
C ARG A 432 -16.69 -1.24 16.10
N ALA A 433 -16.66 -0.29 15.17
CA ALA A 433 -16.87 1.12 15.46
C ALA A 433 -18.31 1.37 15.95
N ALA A 434 -19.30 0.81 15.22
CA ALA A 434 -20.71 0.88 15.57
C ALA A 434 -21.03 0.29 16.95
N ALA A 435 -20.32 -0.78 17.35
CA ALA A 435 -20.47 -1.39 18.66
C ALA A 435 -19.85 -0.58 19.82
N ARG A 436 -19.13 0.50 19.53
CA ARG A 436 -18.38 1.30 20.53
C ARG A 436 -18.81 2.76 20.50
N PRO A 437 -19.67 3.21 21.43
CA PRO A 437 -20.17 4.59 21.46
C PRO A 437 -19.09 5.68 21.58
N ALA A 438 -17.88 5.32 22.03
CA ALA A 438 -16.74 6.22 22.09
C ALA A 438 -16.15 6.55 20.71
N VAL A 439 -16.31 5.66 19.72
CA VAL A 439 -15.81 5.88 18.36
C VAL A 439 -16.78 6.79 17.60
N ARG A 440 -16.31 7.97 17.19
CA ARG A 440 -17.15 8.99 16.53
C ARG A 440 -17.12 8.94 15.01
N ALA A 441 -15.99 8.53 14.44
CA ALA A 441 -15.83 8.48 12.99
C ALA A 441 -14.90 7.36 12.53
N VAL A 442 -15.08 6.94 11.27
CA VAL A 442 -14.20 6.04 10.54
C VAL A 442 -13.78 6.67 9.22
N LEU A 443 -12.48 6.74 8.94
CA LEU A 443 -11.93 7.20 7.67
C LEU A 443 -11.39 6.01 6.86
N LEU A 444 -11.94 5.79 5.67
CA LEU A 444 -11.48 4.74 4.75
C LEU A 444 -10.28 5.25 3.91
N ASP A 445 -9.24 4.43 3.81
CA ASP A 445 -8.01 4.75 3.08
C ASP A 445 -8.23 4.62 1.56
N GLY A 446 -8.56 5.75 0.96
CA GLY A 446 -8.56 5.94 -0.47
C GLY A 446 -9.90 5.60 -1.12
N TRP A 447 -10.45 6.56 -1.84
CA TRP A 447 -11.54 6.30 -2.76
C TRP A 447 -11.03 5.64 -4.03
N HIS A 448 -9.89 6.12 -4.52
CA HIS A 448 -9.11 5.49 -5.59
C HIS A 448 -7.82 4.92 -4.99
N ASP A 449 -7.12 4.08 -5.75
CA ASP A 449 -5.79 3.63 -5.35
C ASP A 449 -4.83 4.84 -5.33
N VAL A 450 -4.35 5.22 -4.13
CA VAL A 450 -3.41 6.34 -3.93
C VAL A 450 -2.12 5.83 -3.30
N GLY A 451 -1.15 5.46 -4.14
CA GLY A 451 0.13 4.88 -3.72
C GLY A 451 0.03 3.43 -3.25
N HIS A 452 -0.95 3.10 -2.40
CA HIS A 452 -1.34 1.75 -2.02
C HIS A 452 -2.65 1.37 -2.69
N THR A 453 -2.75 0.10 -3.10
CA THR A 453 -3.97 -0.47 -3.69
C THR A 453 -4.94 -0.84 -2.58
N THR A 454 -5.52 0.16 -1.90
CA THR A 454 -6.57 0.01 -0.88
C THR A 454 -7.87 0.70 -1.28
N GLY A 455 -7.90 1.32 -2.46
CA GLY A 455 -9.01 2.14 -2.94
C GLY A 455 -10.33 1.38 -3.01
N LEU A 456 -11.43 2.11 -2.87
CA LEU A 456 -12.80 1.59 -3.05
C LEU A 456 -13.22 1.48 -4.53
N LEU A 457 -12.57 2.25 -5.40
CA LEU A 457 -12.64 2.15 -6.85
C LEU A 457 -11.39 1.50 -7.43
N ARG A 458 -11.56 0.95 -8.63
CA ARG A 458 -10.47 0.52 -9.50
C ARG A 458 -9.94 1.72 -10.28
N GLY A 459 -8.84 1.52 -11.02
CA GLY A 459 -8.25 2.55 -11.87
C GLY A 459 -9.13 3.01 -13.04
N ASP A 460 -10.15 2.22 -13.41
CA ASP A 460 -11.17 2.55 -14.41
C ASP A 460 -12.45 3.18 -13.81
N ASP A 461 -12.37 3.64 -12.56
CA ASP A 461 -13.47 4.19 -11.78
C ASP A 461 -14.63 3.21 -11.49
N SER A 462 -14.46 1.91 -11.78
CA SER A 462 -15.46 0.90 -11.45
C SER A 462 -15.45 0.54 -9.95
N PRO A 463 -16.63 0.28 -9.33
CA PRO A 463 -16.73 0.00 -7.90
C PRO A 463 -16.20 -1.39 -7.55
N ARG A 464 -15.34 -1.47 -6.53
CA ARG A 464 -14.92 -2.74 -5.90
C ARG A 464 -16.02 -3.28 -4.98
N ARG A 465 -15.90 -4.54 -4.56
CA ARG A 465 -16.86 -5.18 -3.63
C ARG A 465 -17.06 -4.39 -2.34
N ALA A 466 -16.00 -3.83 -1.77
CA ALA A 466 -16.07 -3.04 -0.54
C ALA A 466 -16.98 -1.80 -0.69
N LEU A 467 -16.88 -1.08 -1.81
CA LEU A 467 -17.76 0.08 -2.07
C LEU A 467 -19.23 -0.35 -2.20
N ARG A 468 -19.51 -1.40 -2.97
CA ARG A 468 -20.88 -1.90 -3.13
C ARG A 468 -21.47 -2.34 -1.80
N ARG A 469 -20.67 -2.97 -0.94
CA ARG A 469 -21.10 -3.35 0.40
C ARG A 469 -21.40 -2.12 1.25
N LEU A 470 -20.56 -1.09 1.18
CA LEU A 470 -20.78 0.16 1.88
C LEU A 470 -22.07 0.86 1.41
N GLU A 471 -22.32 0.92 0.10
CA GLU A 471 -23.56 1.48 -0.45
C GLU A 471 -24.80 0.75 0.08
N GLN A 472 -24.74 -0.58 0.27
CA GLN A 472 -25.83 -1.34 0.90
C GLN A 472 -26.03 -0.94 2.38
N LEU A 473 -24.95 -0.77 3.15
CA LEU A 473 -25.02 -0.39 4.56
C LEU A 473 -25.56 1.03 4.76
N LEU A 474 -25.38 1.91 3.76
CA LEU A 474 -25.82 3.30 3.77
C LEU A 474 -27.23 3.52 3.20
N GLN A 475 -27.79 2.55 2.48
CA GLN A 475 -29.16 2.67 1.97
C GLN A 475 -30.13 2.77 3.15
N GLU A 476 -30.90 3.86 3.20
CA GLU A 476 -32.05 3.93 4.10
C GLU A 476 -32.99 2.76 3.79
N PRO A 477 -33.61 2.13 4.80
CA PRO A 477 -34.61 1.10 4.55
C PRO A 477 -35.62 1.73 3.59
N ARG A 478 -35.71 1.19 2.37
CA ARG A 478 -36.80 1.50 1.46
C ARG A 478 -38.02 1.23 2.29
N GLY A 479 -38.68 2.28 2.75
CA GLY A 479 -39.85 2.13 3.59
C GLY A 479 -40.76 1.17 2.87
N GLU A 480 -40.85 -0.06 3.36
CA GLU A 480 -42.07 -0.82 3.19
C GLU A 480 -43.10 0.10 3.80
N ALA A 481 -43.74 0.87 2.93
CA ALA A 481 -44.92 1.64 3.25
C ALA A 481 -45.82 0.63 3.94
N ARG A 482 -45.84 0.69 5.28
CA ARG A 482 -46.74 -0.11 6.11
C ARG A 482 -48.13 0.24 5.56
N ARG A 483 -48.66 -0.67 4.74
CA ARG A 483 -50.00 -0.57 4.17
C ARG A 483 -51.01 -0.83 5.25
#